data_AF-A0A2U3KB67-F1
#
_entry.id   AF-A0A2U3KB67-F1
#
_cell.length_a   1.000
_cell.length_b   1.000
_cell.length_c   1.000
_cell.angle_alpha   90.00
_cell.angle_beta   90.00
_cell.angle_gamma   90.00
#
_symmetry.space_group_name_H-M   'P 1'
#
loop_
_entity.id
_entity.type
_entity.pdbx_description
1 polymer ?
#
loop_
_entity_poly.entity_id
_entity_poly.type
_entity_poly.pdbx_seq_one_letter_code
_entity_poly.pdbx_strand_id
1 'polypeptide(L)'
;MATLYVENVPDEIYKALRKRARANRKSIAGEVISLLEQNIPTAEELKRRRKAFEGLARLRAKPPLNPGPFPSAEEMIREDRER
;
A
#
# COMPACT_ATOMS: atom_id res chain seq x y z
N MET A 1 -13.78 23.95 -3.02
CA MET A 1 -13.78 22.53 -3.42
C MET A 1 -13.99 22.46 -4.92
N ALA A 2 -13.25 21.61 -5.63
CA ALA A 2 -13.46 21.41 -7.06
C ALA A 2 -14.58 20.38 -7.28
N THR A 3 -15.37 20.56 -8.33
CA THR A 3 -16.41 19.61 -8.74
C THR A 3 -15.92 18.85 -9.96
N LEU A 4 -16.01 17.52 -9.93
CA LEU A 4 -15.65 16.65 -11.04
C LEU A 4 -16.93 16.14 -11.71
N TYR A 5 -17.06 16.39 -13.01
CA TYR A 5 -18.10 15.81 -13.85
C TYR A 5 -17.49 14.72 -14.71
N VAL A 6 -18.13 13.54 -14.74
CA VAL A 6 -17.72 12.41 -15.58
C VAL A 6 -18.92 12.02 -16.42
N GLU A 7 -18.76 12.11 -17.73
CA GLU A 7 -19.79 11.77 -18.70
C GLU A 7 -19.54 10.39 -19.31
N ASN A 8 -20.59 9.78 -19.87
CA ASN A 8 -20.51 8.52 -20.61
C ASN A 8 -19.95 7.33 -19.80
N VAL A 9 -20.31 7.25 -18.51
CA VAL A 9 -19.95 6.10 -17.66
C VAL A 9 -20.72 4.87 -18.14
N PRO A 10 -20.06 3.76 -18.49
CA PRO A 10 -20.74 2.53 -18.88
C PRO A 10 -21.69 2.04 -17.77
N ASP A 11 -22.88 1.57 -18.15
CA ASP A 11 -23.92 1.12 -17.22
C ASP A 11 -23.43 0.08 -16.21
N GLU A 12 -22.56 -0.83 -16.66
CA GLU A 12 -21.99 -1.88 -15.82
C GLU A 12 -21.14 -1.29 -14.69
N ILE A 13 -20.32 -0.28 -15.01
CA ILE A 13 -19.47 0.42 -14.04
C ILE A 13 -20.34 1.20 -13.05
N TYR A 14 -21.37 1.90 -13.55
CA TYR A 14 -22.29 2.62 -12.67
C TYR A 14 -23.04 1.67 -11.72
N LYS A 15 -23.49 0.51 -12.21
CA LYS A 15 -24.12 -0.53 -11.39
C LYS A 15 -23.16 -1.08 -10.32
N ALA A 16 -21.92 -1.38 -10.71
CA ALA A 16 -20.89 -1.86 -9.79
C ALA A 16 -20.59 -0.83 -8.69
N LEU A 17 -20.43 0.45 -9.08
CA LEU A 17 -20.20 1.56 -8.15
C LEU A 17 -21.38 1.72 -7.18
N ARG A 18 -22.63 1.67 -7.67
CA ARG A 18 -23.83 1.76 -6.82
C ARG A 18 -23.92 0.61 -5.82
N LYS A 19 -23.61 -0.62 -6.25
CA LYS A 19 -23.58 -1.80 -5.36
C LYS A 19 -22.54 -1.63 -4.26
N ARG A 20 -21.33 -1.20 -4.62
CA ARG A 20 -20.23 -0.95 -3.68
C ARG A 20 -20.56 0.17 -2.69
N ALA A 21 -21.10 1.29 -3.15
CA ALA A 21 -21.52 2.39 -2.30
C ALA A 21 -22.56 1.94 -1.25
N ARG A 22 -23.55 1.13 -1.66
CA ARG A 22 -24.55 0.55 -0.74
C ARG A 22 -23.91 -0.36 0.31
N ALA A 23 -22.97 -1.23 -0.10
CA ALA A 23 -22.26 -2.10 0.83
C ALA A 23 -21.46 -1.30 1.87
N ASN A 24 -20.87 -0.18 1.46
CA ASN A 24 -20.12 0.72 2.33
C ASN A 24 -21.00 1.73 3.10
N ARG A 25 -22.33 1.69 2.93
CA ARG A 25 -23.29 2.65 3.50
C ARG A 25 -22.96 4.11 3.17
N LYS A 26 -22.46 4.35 1.96
CA LYS A 26 -22.10 5.69 1.44
C LYS A 26 -23.00 6.08 0.27
N SER A 27 -23.10 7.38 0.02
CA SER A 27 -23.62 7.88 -1.26
C SER A 27 -22.65 7.51 -2.39
N ILE A 28 -23.13 7.52 -3.64
CA ILE A 28 -22.29 7.27 -4.82
C ILE A 28 -21.14 8.29 -4.87
N ALA A 29 -21.43 9.57 -4.67
CA ALA A 29 -20.41 10.62 -4.64
C ALA A 29 -19.36 10.38 -3.53
N GLY A 30 -19.79 10.00 -2.33
CA GLY A 30 -18.89 9.69 -1.23
C GLY A 30 -18.01 8.47 -1.51
N GLU A 31 -18.55 7.44 -2.16
CA GLU A 31 -17.77 6.28 -2.57
C GLU A 31 -16.76 6.63 -3.67
N VAL A 32 -17.13 7.48 -4.63
CA VAL A 32 -16.21 7.98 -5.67
C VAL A 32 -15.05 8.75 -5.04
N ILE A 33 -15.30 9.63 -4.08
CA ILE A 33 -14.24 10.36 -3.37
C ILE A 33 -13.30 9.38 -2.67
N SER A 34 -13.83 8.41 -1.91
CA SER A 34 -13.00 7.40 -1.25
C SER A 34 -12.17 6.56 -2.24
N LEU A 35 -12.75 6.25 -3.41
CA LEU A 35 -12.03 5.56 -4.48
C LEU A 35 -10.89 6.41 -5.05
N LEU A 36 -11.12 7.71 -5.27
CA LEU A 36 -10.11 8.64 -5.74
C LEU A 36 -8.98 8.79 -4.71
N GLU A 37 -9.30 8.92 -3.42
CA GLU A 37 -8.31 9.00 -2.34
C GLU A 37 -7.44 7.74 -2.24
N GLN A 38 -8.00 6.57 -2.51
CA GLN A 38 -7.27 5.29 -2.47
C GLN A 38 -6.33 5.13 -3.66
N ASN A 39 -6.72 5.59 -4.84
CA ASN A 39 -6.04 5.28 -6.09
C ASN A 39 -5.19 6.43 -6.64
N ILE A 40 -5.44 7.67 -6.22
CA ILE A 40 -4.70 8.86 -6.69
C ILE A 40 -3.77 9.31 -5.56
N PRO A 41 -2.50 8.85 -5.55
CA PRO A 41 -1.53 9.34 -4.59
C PRO A 41 -1.19 10.80 -4.88
N THR A 42 -1.11 11.61 -3.83
CA THR A 42 -0.61 12.98 -3.95
C THR A 42 0.91 13.00 -4.17
N ALA A 43 1.43 14.09 -4.72
CA ALA A 43 2.88 14.26 -4.91
C ALA A 43 3.66 14.09 -3.59
N GLU A 44 3.11 14.61 -2.48
CA GLU A 44 3.70 14.43 -1.15
C GLU A 44 3.67 12.98 -0.68
N GLU A 45 2.58 12.25 -0.94
CA GLU A 45 2.49 10.83 -0.63
C GLU A 45 3.52 10.00 -1.41
N LEU A 46 3.68 10.28 -2.72
CA LEU A 46 4.72 9.64 -3.54
C LEU A 46 6.13 9.94 -3.02
N LYS A 47 6.38 11.19 -2.61
CA LYS A 47 7.67 11.61 -2.03
C LYS A 47 7.94 10.88 -0.70
N ARG A 48 6.93 10.72 0.16
CA ARG A 48 7.04 9.93 1.40
C ARG A 48 7.37 8.47 1.11
N ARG A 49 6.64 7.84 0.18
CA ARG A 49 6.89 6.45 -0.23
C ARG A 49 8.31 6.28 -0.76
N ARG A 50 8.78 7.19 -1.62
CA ARG A 50 10.15 7.17 -2.14
C ARG A 50 11.19 7.24 -1.02
N LYS A 51 11.04 8.16 -0.07
CA LYS A 51 11.94 8.25 1.09
C LYS A 51 11.96 6.97 1.93
N ALA A 52 10.80 6.34 2.14
CA ALA A 52 10.72 5.07 2.87
C ALA A 52 11.49 3.95 2.13
N PHE A 53 11.29 3.82 0.82
CA PHE A 53 12.03 2.86 -0.01
C PHE A 53 13.53 3.13 -0.03
N GLU A 54 13.96 4.39 -0.13
CA GLU A 54 15.38 4.77 -0.04
C GLU A 54 15.97 4.40 1.33
N GLY A 55 15.21 4.58 2.42
CA GLY A 55 15.60 4.14 3.77
C GLY A 55 15.78 2.63 3.86
N LEU A 56 14.82 1.85 3.34
CA LEU A 56 14.89 0.39 3.30
C LEU A 56 16.07 -0.10 2.45
N ALA A 57 16.29 0.52 1.28
CA ALA A 57 17.43 0.20 0.42
C ALA A 57 18.75 0.46 1.13
N ARG A 58 18.87 1.57 1.88
CA ARG A 58 20.05 1.86 2.71
C ARG A 58 20.25 0.84 3.81
N LEU A 59 19.19 0.40 4.48
CA LEU A 59 19.28 -0.64 5.52
C LEU A 59 19.73 -1.98 4.91
N ARG A 60 19.18 -2.37 3.76
CA ARG A 60 19.57 -3.59 3.05
C ARG A 60 21.01 -3.55 2.55
N ALA A 61 21.51 -2.38 2.16
CA ALA A 61 22.88 -2.20 1.67
C ALA A 61 23.92 -2.20 2.80
N LYS A 62 23.52 -2.09 4.07
CA LYS A 62 24.46 -2.20 5.18
C LYS A 62 24.95 -3.64 5.26
N PRO A 63 26.28 -3.87 5.31
CA PRO A 63 26.78 -5.20 5.60
C PRO A 63 26.26 -5.65 6.96
N PRO A 64 26.03 -6.96 7.18
CA PRO A 64 25.72 -7.46 8.50
C PRO A 64 26.81 -6.99 9.47
N LEU A 65 26.43 -6.68 10.71
CA LEU A 65 27.44 -6.49 11.76
C LEU A 65 28.33 -7.73 11.74
N ASN A 66 29.65 -7.52 11.72
CA ASN A 66 30.65 -8.59 11.61
C ASN A 66 30.20 -9.79 12.45
N PRO A 67 30.25 -11.02 11.89
CA PRO A 67 29.86 -12.20 12.65
C PRO A 67 30.69 -12.20 13.93
N GLY A 68 30.00 -12.05 15.05
CA GLY A 68 30.60 -12.31 16.35
C GLY A 68 31.03 -13.77 16.43
N PRO A 69 31.55 -14.23 17.57
CA PRO A 69 31.94 -15.62 17.75
C PRO A 69 30.76 -16.62 17.73
N PHE A 70 29.53 -16.15 17.51
CA PHE A 70 28.31 -16.93 17.56
C PHE A 70 27.70 -17.12 16.17
N PRO A 71 27.05 -18.27 15.89
CA PRO A 71 26.30 -18.49 14.66
C PRO A 71 25.15 -17.46 14.54
N SER A 72 24.72 -17.22 13.31
CA SER A 72 23.59 -16.34 13.03
C SER A 72 22.31 -16.89 13.66
N ALA A 73 21.37 -15.99 14.00
CA ALA A 73 20.05 -16.39 14.50
C ALA A 73 19.32 -17.32 13.51
N GLU A 74 19.53 -17.15 12.21
CA GLU A 74 18.97 -18.00 11.16
C GLU A 74 19.52 -19.44 11.22
N GLU A 75 20.81 -19.60 11.49
CA GLU A 75 21.44 -20.91 11.68
C GLU A 75 20.94 -21.60 12.94
N MET A 76 20.83 -20.87 14.06
CA MET A 76 20.30 -21.41 15.32
C MET A 76 18.83 -21.87 15.18
N ILE A 77 18.00 -21.11 14.46
CA ILE A 77 16.60 -21.49 14.18
C ILE A 77 16.52 -22.72 13.26
N ARG A 78 17.45 -22.86 12.31
CA ARG A 78 17.50 -24.04 11.43
C ARG A 78 17.88 -25.29 12.22
N GLU A 79 18.90 -25.20 13.06
CA GLU A 79 19.33 -26.29 13.95
C GLU A 79 18.19 -26.76 14.87
N ASP A 80 17.44 -25.83 15.47
CA ASP A 80 16.31 -26.16 16.36
C ASP A 80 15.16 -26.85 15.64
N ARG A 81 14.96 -26.57 14.34
CA ARG A 81 13.91 -27.23 13.51
C ARG A 81 14.30 -28.63 13.04
N GLU A 82 15.59 -28.93 12.97
CA GLU A 82 16.10 -30.24 12.53
C GLU A 82 16.27 -31.23 13.70
N ARG A 83 15.93 -30.79 14.93
CA ARG A 83 16.08 -31.54 16.18
C ARG A 83 14.75 -32.15 16.65
#